data_AF-A0A5C9EXP9-F1
#
_entry.id   AF-A0A5C9EXP9-F1
#
_cell.length_a   1.000
_cell.length_b   1.000
_cell.length_c   1.000
_cell.angle_alpha   90.00
_cell.angle_beta   90.00
_cell.angle_gamma   90.00
#
_symmetry.space_group_name_H-M   'P 1'
#
loop_
_entity.id
_entity.type
_entity.pdbx_description
1 polymer ?
#
loop_
_entity_poly.entity_id
_entity_poly.type
_entity_poly.pdbx_seq_one_letter_code
_entity_poly.pdbx_strand_id
1 'polypeptide(L)'
;MVYFELNRLGFDCGIEKEECAKYPEECINCIKSKLLKQGFKVHSNLRVNEMDSEEKRTKVYQNLIWQKFLDVLNIKHIILMSKTAGTTIIDYPITGAGVDVDLLTGFVQANVSFSEKEVDGEPIVEEHYYEFKYKDFNILLKSGDHIRASLVLENPGSKSLKLLLMEFIEEFEFKFISNLQEFEKTGQLTFNKSIDYIIDKFNIHLVFPMTTSHIIPPNITEQINNNYVQKAIMKMVNELLVKKPFFFINSILYKVKEIVNIDLKVVLYEIYNLIDMGVIFPKKLEHMKDHMESFHQEREKNLVEKETLISRLMPEDKFKGLEEKIKEMDEQEALNLMDSFISSGKIAEEAFIYEDALNSYEKAKYIAKQFKFEEQEGKISFMILEIQKKIMDMELEHYLGLAKKGEKDNNYIYSVNYYKKAIKIFNDKLMTVQVDPEQIKKRIAKIDKKIEKLTQKMETQ
;
A
#
# COMPACT_ATOMS: atom_id res chain seq x y z
N MET A 1 17.12 -7.52 36.72
CA MET A 1 17.59 -8.29 35.55
C MET A 1 16.77 -7.83 34.36
N VAL A 2 17.40 -7.54 33.23
CA VAL A 2 16.72 -7.13 31.99
C VAL A 2 16.60 -8.37 31.11
N TYR A 3 15.42 -8.59 30.53
CA TYR A 3 15.16 -9.70 29.62
C TYR A 3 14.85 -9.13 28.23
N PHE A 4 15.34 -9.80 27.20
CA PHE A 4 15.11 -9.42 25.81
C PHE A 4 14.41 -10.58 25.11
N GLU A 5 13.35 -10.28 24.36
CA GLU A 5 12.65 -11.24 23.52
C GLU A 5 13.00 -10.97 22.05
N LEU A 6 13.53 -11.98 21.37
CA LEU A 6 13.93 -11.88 19.97
C LEU A 6 12.89 -12.58 19.10
N ASN A 7 12.06 -11.78 18.43
CA ASN A 7 11.04 -12.29 17.51
C ASN A 7 11.64 -12.50 16.10
N ARG A 8 11.40 -13.69 15.53
CA ARG A 8 11.71 -14.08 14.14
C ARG A 8 13.20 -14.11 13.78
N LEU A 9 13.95 -14.99 14.45
CA LEU A 9 15.34 -15.30 14.09
C LEU A 9 15.40 -16.29 12.91
N GLY A 10 16.17 -15.95 11.89
CA GLY A 10 16.60 -16.91 10.87
C GLY A 10 17.69 -17.80 11.45
N PHE A 11 17.52 -19.12 11.36
CA PHE A 11 18.49 -20.08 11.88
C PHE A 11 18.92 -21.02 10.77
N ASP A 12 20.16 -20.87 10.31
CA ASP A 12 20.80 -21.84 9.43
C ASP A 12 21.40 -22.96 10.29
N CYS A 13 20.93 -24.20 10.08
CA CYS A 13 21.41 -25.33 10.85
C CYS A 13 22.80 -25.83 10.38
N GLY A 14 23.23 -25.42 9.18
CA GLY A 14 24.52 -25.74 8.56
C GLY A 14 24.63 -27.17 8.01
N ILE A 15 23.51 -27.87 7.80
CA ILE A 15 23.46 -29.25 7.31
C ILE A 15 22.44 -29.33 6.17
N GLU A 16 22.81 -29.94 5.04
CA GLU A 16 21.89 -30.16 3.93
C GLU A 16 20.80 -31.18 4.30
N LYS A 17 19.61 -31.06 3.68
CA LYS A 17 18.45 -31.90 4.03
C LYS A 17 18.74 -33.38 3.81
N GLU A 18 19.48 -33.68 2.75
CA GLU A 18 19.90 -35.02 2.34
C GLU A 18 20.90 -35.64 3.33
N GLU A 19 21.65 -34.82 4.05
CA GLU A 19 22.70 -35.26 4.98
C GLU A 19 22.20 -35.41 6.43
N CYS A 20 21.00 -34.90 6.73
CA CYS A 20 20.43 -34.95 8.07
C CYS A 20 19.47 -36.12 8.23
N ALA A 21 19.92 -37.23 8.82
CA ALA A 21 19.08 -38.41 9.12
C ALA A 21 17.91 -38.12 10.08
N LYS A 22 17.90 -36.95 10.74
CA LYS A 22 16.90 -36.51 11.72
C LYS A 22 15.88 -35.52 11.15
N TYR A 23 16.05 -35.15 9.88
CA TYR A 23 15.14 -34.27 9.18
C TYR A 23 13.89 -35.04 8.72
N PRO A 24 12.68 -34.45 8.77
CA PRO A 24 12.32 -33.16 9.38
C PRO A 24 11.97 -33.26 10.88
N GLU A 25 11.81 -34.48 11.40
CA GLU A 25 11.11 -34.77 12.66
C GLU A 25 11.76 -34.17 13.91
N GLU A 26 13.10 -34.12 13.99
CA GLU A 26 13.80 -33.58 15.17
C GLU A 26 14.34 -32.15 14.98
N CYS A 27 14.07 -31.49 13.86
CA CYS A 27 14.62 -30.17 13.56
C CYS A 27 14.27 -29.13 14.64
N ILE A 28 13.02 -29.12 15.11
CA ILE A 28 12.56 -28.21 16.16
C ILE A 28 13.36 -28.45 17.46
N ASN A 29 13.53 -29.71 17.86
CA ASN A 29 14.27 -30.07 19.08
C ASN A 29 15.75 -29.71 18.96
N CYS A 30 16.33 -29.91 17.77
CA CYS A 30 17.71 -29.51 17.48
C CYS A 30 17.91 -27.99 17.62
N ILE A 31 17.00 -27.19 17.04
CA ILE A 31 17.05 -25.73 17.15
C ILE A 31 16.85 -25.28 18.60
N LYS A 32 15.86 -25.84 19.31
CA LYS A 32 15.64 -25.56 20.74
C LYS A 32 16.89 -25.85 21.56
N SER A 33 17.53 -27.00 21.34
CA SER A 33 18.77 -27.39 22.02
C SER A 33 19.92 -26.42 21.71
N LYS A 34 20.10 -26.02 20.45
CA LYS A 34 21.13 -25.04 20.07
C LYS A 34 20.88 -23.66 20.69
N LEU A 35 19.64 -23.18 20.71
CA LEU A 35 19.26 -21.92 21.36
C LEU A 35 19.51 -21.97 22.88
N LEU A 36 19.11 -23.05 23.55
CA LEU A 36 19.39 -23.25 24.98
C LEU A 36 20.90 -23.25 25.27
N LYS A 37 21.72 -23.90 24.42
CA LYS A 37 23.19 -23.90 24.55
C LYS A 37 23.80 -22.50 24.39
N GLN A 38 23.17 -21.63 23.60
CA GLN A 38 23.58 -20.23 23.41
C GLN A 38 23.06 -19.31 24.53
N GLY A 39 22.41 -19.85 25.56
CA GLY A 39 21.91 -19.11 26.72
C GLY A 39 20.52 -18.49 26.54
N PHE A 40 19.82 -18.80 25.44
CA PHE A 40 18.44 -18.35 25.26
C PHE A 40 17.49 -19.19 26.12
N LYS A 41 16.54 -18.53 26.78
CA LYS A 41 15.37 -19.21 27.35
C LYS A 41 14.37 -19.45 26.23
N VAL A 42 14.04 -20.72 26.00
CA VAL A 42 13.09 -21.10 24.94
C VAL A 42 11.74 -21.44 25.57
N HIS A 43 10.72 -20.63 25.25
CA HIS A 43 9.37 -20.87 25.70
C HIS A 43 8.69 -22.01 24.91
N SER A 44 7.69 -22.64 25.53
CA SER A 44 6.94 -23.75 24.92
C SER A 44 6.18 -23.36 23.65
N ASN A 45 5.85 -22.08 23.50
CA ASN A 45 5.15 -21.50 22.35
C ASN A 45 6.07 -21.14 21.16
N LEU A 46 7.35 -21.50 21.18
CA LEU A 46 8.26 -21.25 20.04
C LEU A 46 7.70 -21.90 18.75
N ARG A 47 7.35 -21.06 17.77
CA ARG A 47 6.96 -21.50 16.42
C ARG A 47 8.21 -21.56 15.54
N VAL A 48 8.54 -22.76 15.07
CA VAL A 48 9.60 -22.98 14.08
C VAL A 48 8.93 -23.31 12.76
N ASN A 49 9.14 -22.46 11.75
CA ASN A 49 8.68 -22.71 10.40
C ASN A 49 9.89 -23.07 9.55
N GLU A 50 9.80 -24.18 8.84
CA GLU A 50 10.81 -24.55 7.87
C GLU A 50 10.75 -23.64 6.64
N MET A 51 11.91 -23.24 6.12
CA MET A 51 12.03 -22.51 4.86
C MET A 51 13.01 -23.24 3.97
N ASP A 52 12.53 -23.75 2.84
CA ASP A 52 13.32 -24.65 1.99
C ASP A 52 14.43 -23.95 1.18
N SER A 53 14.48 -22.62 1.19
CA SER A 53 15.54 -21.85 0.52
C SER A 53 15.63 -20.40 1.00
N GLU A 54 16.79 -19.77 0.78
CA GLU A 54 16.99 -18.33 0.98
C GLU A 54 16.06 -17.48 0.09
N GLU A 55 15.75 -17.96 -1.13
CA GLU A 55 14.76 -17.33 -2.00
C GLU A 55 13.35 -17.33 -1.39
N LYS A 56 12.91 -18.45 -0.80
CA LYS A 56 11.62 -18.51 -0.10
C LYS A 56 11.59 -17.59 1.10
N ARG A 57 12.68 -17.54 1.87
CA ARG A 57 12.85 -16.60 2.98
C ARG A 57 12.71 -15.15 2.51
N THR A 58 13.42 -14.80 1.45
CA THR A 58 13.37 -13.46 0.84
C THR A 58 11.97 -13.11 0.35
N LYS A 59 11.28 -14.02 -0.34
CA LYS A 59 9.89 -13.84 -0.78
C LYS A 59 8.92 -13.60 0.40
N VAL A 60 9.11 -14.29 1.51
CA VAL A 60 8.29 -14.08 2.72
C VAL A 60 8.54 -12.69 3.30
N TYR A 61 9.78 -12.22 3.37
CA TYR A 61 10.06 -10.84 3.81
C TYR A 61 9.50 -9.80 2.85
N GLN A 62 9.63 -10.01 1.54
CA GLN A 62 9.04 -9.16 0.52
C GLN A 62 7.52 -9.03 0.71
N ASN A 63 6.82 -10.15 0.90
CA ASN A 63 5.38 -10.15 1.17
C ASN A 63 5.03 -9.46 2.48
N LEU A 64 5.86 -9.62 3.52
CA LEU A 64 5.61 -8.99 4.81
C LEU A 64 5.76 -7.46 4.75
N ILE A 65 6.85 -6.98 4.16
CA ILE A 65 7.09 -5.54 3.96
C ILE A 65 6.00 -4.95 3.05
N TRP A 66 5.59 -5.69 2.02
CA TRP A 66 4.47 -5.30 1.18
C TRP A 66 3.16 -5.17 1.96
N GLN A 67 2.82 -6.15 2.80
CA GLN A 67 1.62 -6.08 3.62
C GLN A 67 1.66 -4.90 4.59
N LYS A 68 2.79 -4.66 5.26
CA LYS A 68 2.97 -3.48 6.12
C LYS A 68 2.71 -2.18 5.36
N PHE A 69 3.25 -2.07 4.15
CA PHE A 69 3.08 -0.87 3.34
C PHE A 69 1.63 -0.65 2.92
N LEU A 70 0.94 -1.72 2.51
CA LEU A 70 -0.49 -1.66 2.20
C LEU A 70 -1.33 -1.29 3.43
N ASP A 71 -1.02 -1.85 4.59
CA ASP A 71 -1.71 -1.55 5.85
C ASP A 71 -1.54 -0.05 6.18
N VAL A 72 -0.34 0.51 6.07
CA VAL A 72 -0.09 1.95 6.29
C VAL A 72 -0.80 2.82 5.27
N LEU A 73 -0.82 2.42 4.00
CA LEU A 73 -1.61 3.12 2.98
C LEU A 73 -3.10 3.05 3.31
N ASN A 74 -3.58 1.97 3.90
CA ASN A 74 -4.98 1.86 4.26
C ASN A 74 -5.39 2.79 5.41
N ILE A 75 -4.48 3.08 6.35
CA ILE A 75 -4.78 3.94 7.50
C ILE A 75 -4.82 5.43 7.08
N LYS A 76 -5.96 6.06 7.34
CA LYS A 76 -6.19 7.50 7.16
C LYS A 76 -5.92 8.28 8.44
N HIS A 77 -6.33 7.70 9.58
CA HIS A 77 -6.31 8.35 10.89
C HIS A 77 -6.13 7.32 12.01
N ILE A 78 -5.35 7.66 13.04
CA ILE A 78 -5.26 6.91 14.29
C ILE A 78 -5.78 7.78 15.44
N ILE A 79 -6.74 7.26 16.18
CA ILE A 79 -7.38 7.95 17.30
C ILE A 79 -7.29 7.06 18.53
N LEU A 80 -6.74 7.59 19.63
CA LEU A 80 -6.80 6.94 20.94
C LEU A 80 -7.76 7.70 21.84
N MET A 81 -8.62 6.97 22.53
CA MET A 81 -9.62 7.52 23.45
C MET A 81 -9.43 6.89 24.83
N SER A 82 -9.73 7.65 25.88
CA SER A 82 -9.90 7.08 27.21
C SER A 82 -11.14 6.19 27.22
N LYS A 83 -11.00 4.96 27.72
CA LYS A 83 -12.14 4.04 27.84
C LYS A 83 -13.18 4.55 28.85
N THR A 84 -12.71 5.17 29.93
CA THR A 84 -13.52 5.64 31.06
C THR A 84 -14.21 6.97 30.75
N ALA A 85 -13.47 7.96 30.25
CA ALA A 85 -14.01 9.30 29.98
C ALA A 85 -14.61 9.45 28.58
N GLY A 86 -14.25 8.58 27.62
CA GLY A 86 -14.62 8.72 26.21
C GLY A 86 -13.91 9.88 25.50
N THR A 87 -13.00 10.58 26.17
CA THR A 87 -12.27 11.73 25.64
C THR A 87 -11.07 11.30 24.80
N THR A 88 -10.80 12.03 23.72
CA THR A 88 -9.62 11.82 22.86
C THR A 88 -8.32 12.09 23.62
N ILE A 89 -7.43 11.09 23.64
CA ILE A 89 -6.07 11.18 24.19
C ILE A 89 -5.10 11.56 23.07
N ILE A 90 -5.23 10.91 21.91
CA ILE A 90 -4.40 11.16 20.74
C ILE A 90 -5.28 11.25 19.51
N ASP A 91 -5.01 12.29 18.73
CA ASP A 91 -5.56 12.54 17.41
C ASP A 91 -4.37 12.63 16.44
N TYR A 92 -4.18 11.60 15.61
CA TYR A 92 -3.06 11.53 14.66
C TYR A 92 -3.50 11.28 13.22
N PRO A 93 -3.63 12.33 12.39
CA PRO A 93 -4.00 12.18 10.98
C PRO A 93 -2.78 11.76 10.14
N ILE A 94 -2.89 10.64 9.43
CA ILE A 94 -1.86 10.16 8.50
C ILE A 94 -2.07 10.76 7.11
N THR A 95 -3.31 10.80 6.65
CA THR A 95 -3.73 11.49 5.42
C THR A 95 -4.63 12.65 5.77
N GLY A 96 -4.47 13.81 5.14
CA GLY A 96 -5.22 15.04 5.45
C GLY A 96 -6.71 15.01 5.11
N ALA A 97 -7.31 13.82 4.94
CA ALA A 97 -8.75 13.69 4.83
C ALA A 97 -9.37 14.08 6.17
N GLY A 98 -10.20 15.13 6.15
CA GLY A 98 -10.83 15.74 7.33
C GLY A 98 -11.85 14.81 7.96
N VAL A 99 -11.39 13.90 8.81
CA VAL A 99 -12.24 13.16 9.74
C VAL A 99 -12.59 14.10 10.88
N ASP A 100 -13.88 14.33 11.09
CA ASP A 100 -14.36 15.01 12.28
C ASP A 100 -14.22 14.05 13.48
N VAL A 101 -13.15 14.23 14.25
CA VAL A 101 -12.78 13.36 15.37
C VAL A 101 -13.81 13.43 16.49
N ASP A 102 -14.40 14.60 16.74
CA ASP A 102 -15.42 14.76 17.78
C ASP A 102 -16.71 14.00 17.41
N LEU A 103 -17.13 14.09 16.14
CA LEU A 103 -18.26 13.32 15.64
C LEU A 103 -17.98 11.81 15.69
N LEU A 104 -16.78 11.39 15.28
CA LEU A 104 -16.39 9.99 15.22
C LEU A 104 -16.29 9.36 16.62
N THR A 105 -15.69 10.07 17.58
CA THR A 105 -15.56 9.62 18.96
C THR A 105 -16.92 9.48 19.62
N GLY A 106 -17.83 10.44 19.41
CA GLY A 106 -19.22 10.35 19.85
C GLY A 106 -19.97 9.16 19.24
N PHE A 107 -19.80 8.91 17.93
CA PHE A 107 -20.37 7.76 17.25
C PHE A 107 -19.83 6.43 17.79
N VAL A 108 -18.53 6.31 17.97
CA VAL A 108 -17.89 5.12 18.52
C VAL A 108 -18.38 4.84 19.94
N GLN A 109 -18.40 5.87 20.80
CA GLN A 109 -18.84 5.74 22.18
C GLN A 109 -20.31 5.28 22.27
N ALA A 110 -21.17 5.81 21.41
CA ALA A 110 -22.58 5.41 21.34
C ALA A 110 -22.71 3.92 20.96
N ASN A 111 -22.09 3.49 19.85
CA ASN A 111 -22.19 2.12 19.37
C ASN A 111 -21.63 1.09 20.36
N VAL A 112 -20.46 1.37 20.94
CA VAL A 112 -19.87 0.48 21.96
C VAL A 112 -20.80 0.37 23.18
N SER A 113 -21.38 1.48 23.64
CA SER A 113 -22.29 1.49 24.79
C SER A 113 -23.59 0.71 24.54
N PHE A 114 -24.04 0.60 23.28
CA PHE A 114 -25.18 -0.26 22.91
C PHE A 114 -24.77 -1.73 22.89
N SER A 115 -23.62 -2.05 22.27
CA SER A 115 -23.14 -3.43 22.17
C SER A 115 -22.70 -4.04 23.51
N GLU A 116 -22.11 -3.25 24.42
CA GLU A 116 -21.71 -3.72 25.75
C GLU A 116 -22.91 -3.98 26.69
N LYS A 117 -24.09 -3.40 26.41
CA LYS A 117 -25.31 -3.57 27.22
C LYS A 117 -26.17 -4.77 26.84
N GLU A 118 -25.95 -5.37 25.68
CA GLU A 118 -26.75 -6.51 25.20
C GLU A 118 -26.17 -7.87 25.62
N VAL A 119 -24.98 -7.93 26.23
CA VAL A 119 -24.30 -9.17 26.62
C VAL A 119 -24.43 -9.45 28.12
N ASP A 120 -25.67 -9.61 28.60
CA ASP A 120 -25.95 -10.29 29.87
C ASP A 120 -26.06 -11.81 29.60
N GLY A 121 -24.92 -12.47 29.38
CA GLY A 121 -24.90 -13.92 29.19
C GLY A 121 -23.59 -14.47 28.62
N GLU A 122 -22.75 -15.01 29.52
CA GLU A 122 -21.51 -15.78 29.29
C GLU A 122 -20.28 -15.03 28.72
N PRO A 123 -19.08 -15.22 29.31
CA PRO A 123 -17.86 -14.59 28.85
C PRO A 123 -17.32 -15.35 27.64
N ILE A 124 -17.73 -14.95 26.44
CA ILE A 124 -17.07 -15.38 25.21
C ILE A 124 -15.77 -14.57 25.09
N VAL A 125 -14.66 -15.19 25.49
CA VAL A 125 -13.28 -14.70 25.32
C VAL A 125 -12.88 -14.80 23.84
N GLU A 126 -13.64 -14.18 22.95
CA GLU A 126 -13.18 -13.91 21.59
C GLU A 126 -12.78 -12.44 21.48
N GLU A 127 -11.68 -12.20 20.79
CA GLU A 127 -11.10 -10.88 20.56
C GLU A 127 -12.10 -9.99 19.79
N HIS A 128 -12.98 -9.28 20.50
CA HIS A 128 -13.97 -8.41 19.86
C HIS A 128 -13.26 -7.20 19.24
N TYR A 129 -12.97 -7.30 17.95
CA TYR A 129 -12.72 -6.14 17.09
C TYR A 129 -14.08 -5.61 16.64
N TYR A 130 -14.27 -4.30 16.74
CA TYR A 130 -15.43 -3.67 16.12
C TYR A 130 -15.01 -3.11 14.77
N GLU A 131 -15.61 -3.61 13.70
CA GLU A 131 -15.46 -3.06 12.36
C GLU A 131 -16.76 -2.40 11.93
N PHE A 132 -16.72 -1.07 11.77
CA PHE A 132 -17.86 -0.30 11.29
C PHE A 132 -17.55 0.27 9.92
N LYS A 133 -18.47 0.15 8.98
CA LYS A 133 -18.42 0.90 7.72
C LYS A 133 -19.23 2.17 7.88
N TYR A 134 -18.59 3.33 7.75
CA TYR A 134 -19.24 4.63 7.82
C TYR A 134 -18.91 5.45 6.56
N LYS A 135 -19.94 5.72 5.75
CA LYS A 135 -19.79 6.35 4.42
C LYS A 135 -18.72 5.64 3.59
N ASP A 136 -17.61 6.33 3.33
CA ASP A 136 -16.53 5.90 2.43
C ASP A 136 -15.30 5.38 3.18
N PHE A 137 -15.40 5.18 4.50
CA PHE A 137 -14.30 4.63 5.30
C PHE A 137 -14.77 3.52 6.24
N ASN A 138 -13.81 2.70 6.65
CA ASN A 138 -13.97 1.64 7.64
C ASN A 138 -13.31 2.08 8.95
N ILE A 139 -13.89 1.71 10.07
CA ILE A 139 -13.35 1.98 11.40
C ILE A 139 -13.00 0.63 11.99
N LEU A 140 -11.72 0.40 12.27
CA LEU A 140 -11.26 -0.74 13.05
C LEU A 140 -10.99 -0.28 14.48
N LEU A 141 -11.79 -0.76 15.42
CA LEU A 141 -11.74 -0.38 16.81
C LEU A 141 -11.44 -1.58 17.70
N LYS A 142 -10.55 -1.39 18.67
CA LYS A 142 -10.31 -2.35 19.74
C LYS A 142 -10.22 -1.63 21.08
N SER A 143 -10.88 -2.21 22.08
CA SER A 143 -10.81 -1.77 23.47
C SER A 143 -9.70 -2.52 24.21
N GLY A 144 -8.87 -1.78 24.95
CA GLY A 144 -7.97 -2.27 26.00
C GLY A 144 -8.59 -2.11 27.38
N ASP A 145 -7.74 -2.07 28.41
CA ASP A 145 -8.18 -1.88 29.79
C ASP A 145 -8.44 -0.40 30.11
N HIS A 146 -7.59 0.49 29.60
CA HIS A 146 -7.60 1.93 29.85
C HIS A 146 -7.93 2.77 28.61
N ILE A 147 -7.59 2.28 27.41
CA ILE A 147 -7.82 3.00 26.16
C ILE A 147 -8.72 2.24 25.18
N ARG A 148 -9.30 2.99 24.25
CA ARG A 148 -9.86 2.47 23.00
C ARG A 148 -9.02 3.02 21.85
N ALA A 149 -8.50 2.14 21.00
CA ALA A 149 -7.76 2.53 19.81
C ALA A 149 -8.62 2.33 18.57
N SER A 150 -8.77 3.38 17.77
CA SER A 150 -9.57 3.42 16.57
C SER A 150 -8.68 3.78 15.38
N LEU A 151 -8.67 2.91 14.37
CA LEU A 151 -8.04 3.18 13.08
C LEU A 151 -9.14 3.51 12.07
N VAL A 152 -9.05 4.68 11.46
CA VAL A 152 -9.88 5.04 10.29
C VAL A 152 -9.15 4.55 9.06
N LEU A 153 -9.80 3.69 8.29
CA LEU A 153 -9.25 2.94 7.17
C LEU A 153 -10.03 3.23 5.89
N GLU A 154 -9.38 3.19 4.74
CA GLU A 154 -10.06 3.28 3.44
C GLU A 154 -10.84 1.98 3.12
N ASN A 155 -10.21 0.85 3.38
CA ASN A 155 -10.70 -0.51 3.19
C ASN A 155 -10.73 -1.27 4.52
N PRO A 156 -11.43 -2.42 4.63
CA PRO A 156 -11.40 -3.25 5.82
C PRO A 156 -9.97 -3.61 6.27
N GLY A 157 -9.76 -3.75 7.57
CA GLY A 157 -8.44 -4.03 8.14
C GLY A 157 -7.95 -5.43 7.77
N SER A 158 -6.68 -5.56 7.39
CA SER A 158 -6.06 -6.85 7.16
C SER A 158 -5.91 -7.64 8.47
N LYS A 159 -5.75 -8.97 8.40
CA LYS A 159 -5.49 -9.80 9.58
C LYS A 159 -4.22 -9.36 10.32
N SER A 160 -3.18 -8.94 9.59
CA SER A 160 -1.95 -8.42 10.20
C SER A 160 -2.18 -7.11 10.94
N LEU A 161 -2.99 -6.21 10.38
CA LEU A 161 -3.30 -4.93 11.01
C LEU A 161 -4.16 -5.10 12.28
N LYS A 162 -5.10 -6.05 12.29
CA LYS A 162 -5.89 -6.39 13.48
C LYS A 162 -5.00 -6.87 14.62
N LEU A 163 -4.12 -7.84 14.35
CA LEU A 163 -3.15 -8.33 15.33
C LEU A 163 -2.21 -7.21 15.80
N LEU A 164 -1.73 -6.37 14.88
CA LEU A 164 -0.87 -5.24 15.21
C LEU A 164 -1.57 -4.22 16.12
N LEU A 165 -2.86 -3.95 15.91
CA LEU A 165 -3.65 -3.06 16.76
C LEU A 165 -3.80 -3.63 18.17
N MET A 166 -4.03 -4.94 18.29
CA MET A 166 -4.10 -5.62 19.58
C MET A 166 -2.77 -5.53 20.33
N GLU A 167 -1.66 -5.93 19.69
CA GLU A 167 -0.32 -5.83 20.26
C GLU A 167 0.04 -4.38 20.63
N PHE A 168 -0.37 -3.41 19.81
CA PHE A 168 -0.16 -2.00 20.08
C PHE A 168 -0.89 -1.55 21.35
N ILE A 169 -2.14 -1.94 21.56
CA ILE A 169 -2.90 -1.54 22.77
C ILE A 169 -2.20 -2.08 24.02
N GLU A 170 -1.86 -3.37 24.04
CA GLU A 170 -1.21 -4.02 25.18
C GLU A 170 0.12 -3.35 25.52
N GLU A 171 0.97 -3.14 24.51
CA GLU A 171 2.26 -2.48 24.71
C GLU A 171 2.13 -0.99 25.06
N PHE A 172 1.16 -0.28 24.48
CA PHE A 172 0.92 1.13 24.76
C PHE A 172 0.46 1.32 26.20
N GLU A 173 -0.51 0.53 26.66
CA GLU A 173 -1.00 0.57 28.03
C GLU A 173 0.13 0.24 29.00
N PHE A 174 0.90 -0.83 28.74
CA PHE A 174 2.04 -1.17 29.58
C PHE A 174 3.08 -0.03 29.65
N LYS A 175 3.43 0.57 28.51
CA LYS A 175 4.48 1.59 28.42
C LYS A 175 4.06 2.94 29.01
N PHE A 176 2.78 3.31 28.87
CA PHE A 176 2.25 4.62 29.25
C PHE A 176 1.25 4.56 30.42
N ILE A 177 1.22 3.45 31.18
CA ILE A 177 0.24 3.23 32.26
C ILE A 177 0.17 4.38 33.26
N SER A 178 1.32 4.92 33.66
CA SER A 178 1.37 6.04 34.61
C SER A 178 0.73 7.31 34.03
N ASN A 179 0.96 7.59 32.74
CA ASN A 179 0.36 8.72 32.05
C ASN A 179 -1.14 8.54 31.86
N LEU A 180 -1.58 7.31 31.58
CA LEU A 180 -3.01 6.98 31.49
C LEU A 180 -3.72 7.19 32.82
N GLN A 181 -3.16 6.68 33.92
CA GLN A 181 -3.72 6.85 35.26
C GLN A 181 -3.72 8.32 35.71
N GLU A 182 -2.70 9.09 35.36
CA GLU A 182 -2.66 10.53 35.62
C GLU A 182 -3.71 11.28 34.80
N PHE A 183 -3.85 10.94 33.51
CA PHE A 183 -4.87 11.49 32.64
C PHE A 183 -6.28 11.22 33.17
N GLU A 184 -6.57 9.99 33.62
CA GLU A 184 -7.87 9.64 34.22
C GLU A 184 -8.18 10.44 35.50
N LYS A 185 -7.15 10.79 36.28
CA LYS A 185 -7.30 11.56 37.52
C LYS A 185 -7.39 13.06 37.32
N THR A 186 -6.66 13.60 36.35
CA THR A 186 -6.40 15.04 36.22
C THR A 186 -6.92 15.66 34.93
N GLY A 187 -7.21 14.85 33.91
CA GLY A 187 -7.48 15.29 32.55
C GLY A 187 -6.26 15.87 31.81
N GLN A 188 -5.06 15.84 32.39
CA GLN A 188 -3.87 16.44 31.77
C GLN A 188 -3.22 15.51 30.74
N LEU A 189 -3.01 16.02 29.53
CA LEU A 189 -2.38 15.30 28.42
C LEU A 189 -0.86 15.36 28.52
N THR A 190 -0.25 14.37 29.18
CA THR A 190 1.22 14.23 29.31
C THR A 190 1.75 13.03 28.54
N PHE A 191 1.50 12.95 27.23
CA PHE A 191 1.89 11.82 26.39
C PHE A 191 3.11 12.13 25.50
N ASN A 192 4.18 12.66 26.10
CA ASN A 192 5.41 12.93 25.36
C ASN A 192 5.99 11.62 24.78
N LYS A 193 6.35 11.62 23.48
CA LYS A 193 6.84 10.46 22.70
C LYS A 193 5.81 9.38 22.33
N SER A 194 4.53 9.54 22.67
CA SER A 194 3.48 8.59 22.25
C SER A 194 3.31 8.58 20.73
N ILE A 195 3.37 9.75 20.09
CA ILE A 195 3.29 9.91 18.63
C ILE A 195 4.44 9.19 17.93
N ASP A 196 5.68 9.34 18.41
CA ASP A 196 6.84 8.63 17.84
C ASP A 196 6.64 7.12 17.95
N TYR A 197 6.14 6.63 19.09
CA TYR A 197 5.84 5.22 19.26
C TYR A 197 4.72 4.72 18.32
N ILE A 198 3.68 5.52 18.07
CA ILE A 198 2.62 5.22 17.10
C ILE A 198 3.20 5.15 15.68
N ILE A 199 4.02 6.13 15.29
CA ILE A 199 4.67 6.18 13.98
C ILE A 199 5.53 4.93 13.75
N ASP A 200 6.30 4.53 14.75
CA ASP A 200 7.17 3.36 14.66
C ASP A 200 6.37 2.06 14.63
N LYS A 201 5.44 1.86 15.58
CA LYS A 201 4.66 0.62 15.70
C LYS A 201 3.83 0.34 14.45
N PHE A 202 3.16 1.35 13.90
CA PHE A 202 2.37 1.21 12.70
C PHE A 202 3.19 1.36 11.41
N ASN A 203 4.49 1.63 11.46
CA ASN A 203 5.35 1.88 10.27
C ASN A 203 4.89 3.09 9.43
N ILE A 204 4.29 4.09 10.06
CA ILE A 204 3.72 5.28 9.38
C ILE A 204 4.80 6.06 8.62
N HIS A 205 6.05 5.97 9.07
CA HIS A 205 7.18 6.59 8.39
C HIS A 205 7.31 6.20 6.91
N LEU A 206 6.77 5.04 6.47
CA LEU A 206 6.80 4.61 5.07
C LEU A 206 6.00 5.51 4.12
N VAL A 207 5.06 6.30 4.63
CA VAL A 207 4.30 7.28 3.82
C VAL A 207 4.78 8.72 4.00
N PHE A 208 5.85 8.93 4.76
CA PHE A 208 6.44 10.25 4.92
C PHE A 208 7.27 10.65 3.69
N PRO A 209 7.47 11.96 3.49
CA PRO A 209 8.46 12.43 2.53
C PRO A 209 9.85 11.92 2.94
N MET A 210 10.58 11.40 1.97
CA MET A 210 11.87 10.77 2.11
C MET A 210 12.97 11.68 1.58
N THR A 211 14.17 11.52 2.12
CA THR A 211 15.41 12.15 1.65
C THR A 211 16.55 11.13 1.64
N THR A 212 17.72 11.52 1.17
CA THR A 212 18.93 10.68 1.21
C THR A 212 19.95 11.19 2.20
N SER A 213 20.82 10.30 2.66
CA SER A 213 22.03 10.69 3.36
C SER A 213 22.89 11.61 2.49
N HIS A 214 23.45 12.65 3.12
CA HIS A 214 24.49 13.47 2.50
C HIS A 214 25.83 12.74 2.39
N ILE A 215 26.03 11.68 3.20
CA ILE A 215 27.26 10.89 3.25
C ILE A 215 26.89 9.41 3.26
N ILE A 216 27.22 8.69 2.19
CA ILE A 216 27.05 7.24 2.11
C ILE A 216 28.46 6.61 2.19
N PRO A 217 28.73 5.75 3.18
CA PRO A 217 29.99 5.05 3.27
C PRO A 217 30.36 4.27 1.98
N PRO A 218 31.66 4.16 1.62
CA PRO A 218 32.08 3.49 0.39
C PRO A 218 31.63 2.01 0.30
N ASN A 219 31.66 1.28 1.42
CA ASN A 219 31.22 -0.12 1.49
C ASN A 219 29.71 -0.27 1.17
N ILE A 220 28.88 0.65 1.67
CA ILE A 220 27.45 0.68 1.35
C ILE A 220 27.25 1.08 -0.12
N THR A 221 28.04 2.02 -0.63
CA THR A 221 27.99 2.43 -2.04
C THR A 221 28.32 1.28 -2.99
N GLU A 222 29.34 0.48 -2.67
CA GLU A 222 29.69 -0.73 -3.42
C GLU A 222 28.56 -1.77 -3.38
N GLN A 223 27.97 -2.01 -2.20
CA GLN A 223 26.82 -2.89 -2.03
C GLN A 223 25.63 -2.47 -2.90
N ILE A 224 25.29 -1.17 -2.91
CA ILE A 224 24.23 -0.61 -3.76
C ILE A 224 24.55 -0.81 -5.24
N ASN A 225 25.81 -0.60 -5.65
CA ASN A 225 26.21 -0.74 -7.05
C ASN A 225 26.15 -2.20 -7.53
N ASN A 226 26.34 -3.16 -6.63
CA ASN A 226 26.23 -4.60 -6.91
C ASN A 226 24.77 -5.08 -7.00
N ASN A 227 23.80 -4.35 -6.43
CA ASN A 227 22.37 -4.64 -6.55
C ASN A 227 21.74 -3.75 -7.64
N TYR A 228 21.41 -4.34 -8.78
CA TYR A 228 20.87 -3.60 -9.93
C TYR A 228 19.54 -2.87 -9.64
N VAL A 229 18.71 -3.40 -8.72
CA VAL A 229 17.44 -2.77 -8.30
C VAL A 229 17.71 -1.55 -7.43
N GLN A 230 18.60 -1.68 -6.43
CA GLN A 230 19.00 -0.56 -5.58
C GLN A 230 19.67 0.55 -6.41
N LYS A 231 20.52 0.19 -7.37
CA LYS A 231 21.11 1.14 -8.31
C LYS A 231 20.07 1.91 -9.12
N ALA A 232 19.03 1.21 -9.62
CA ALA A 232 17.92 1.85 -10.32
C ALA A 232 17.10 2.76 -9.39
N ILE A 233 16.83 2.33 -8.16
CA ILE A 233 16.19 3.14 -7.12
C ILE A 233 16.99 4.43 -6.88
N MET A 234 18.28 4.32 -6.58
CA MET A 234 19.14 5.48 -6.28
C MET A 234 19.24 6.46 -7.45
N LYS A 235 19.27 5.96 -8.69
CA LYS A 235 19.19 6.81 -9.88
C LYS A 235 17.89 7.62 -9.89
N MET A 236 16.74 6.99 -9.65
CA MET A 236 15.44 7.67 -9.61
C MET A 236 15.32 8.65 -8.45
N VAL A 237 15.85 8.28 -7.27
CA VAL A 237 15.92 9.16 -6.10
C VAL A 237 16.69 10.43 -6.44
N ASN A 238 17.88 10.31 -7.03
CA ASN A 238 18.71 11.47 -7.38
C ASN A 238 18.01 12.35 -8.42
N GLU A 239 17.38 11.77 -9.43
CA GLU A 239 16.61 12.53 -10.43
C GLU A 239 15.41 13.28 -9.81
N LEU A 240 14.76 12.70 -8.81
CA LEU A 240 13.67 13.34 -8.06
C LEU A 240 14.21 14.46 -7.16
N LEU A 241 15.32 14.21 -6.46
CA LEU A 241 15.90 15.15 -5.51
C LEU A 241 16.54 16.38 -6.18
N VAL A 242 16.94 16.29 -7.45
CA VAL A 242 17.35 17.46 -8.25
C VAL A 242 16.18 18.44 -8.43
N LYS A 243 14.95 17.93 -8.53
CA LYS A 243 13.76 18.75 -8.77
C LYS A 243 13.11 19.24 -7.49
N LYS A 244 13.23 18.48 -6.40
CA LYS A 244 12.52 18.71 -5.13
C LYS A 244 13.36 18.27 -3.93
N PRO A 245 13.21 18.87 -2.75
CA PRO A 245 14.02 18.51 -1.58
C PRO A 245 13.66 17.17 -0.92
N PHE A 246 12.64 16.47 -1.42
CA PHE A 246 12.15 15.18 -0.93
C PHE A 246 11.48 14.38 -2.04
N PHE A 247 11.17 13.11 -1.76
CA PHE A 247 10.36 12.23 -2.62
C PHE A 247 9.45 11.34 -1.77
N PHE A 248 8.48 10.64 -2.37
CA PHE A 248 7.69 9.61 -1.69
C PHE A 248 8.05 8.22 -2.22
N ILE A 249 7.93 7.19 -1.38
CA ILE A 249 8.17 5.78 -1.79
C ILE A 249 7.31 5.42 -3.00
N ASN A 250 6.01 5.79 -2.98
CA ASN A 250 5.09 5.56 -4.10
C ASN A 250 5.62 6.08 -5.44
N SER A 251 6.21 7.28 -5.45
CA SER A 251 6.74 7.89 -6.66
C SER A 251 7.94 7.12 -7.24
N ILE A 252 8.70 6.40 -6.40
CA ILE A 252 9.82 5.57 -6.83
C ILE A 252 9.33 4.22 -7.33
N LEU A 253 8.42 3.58 -6.60
CA LEU A 253 7.91 2.24 -6.91
C LEU A 253 7.50 2.11 -8.39
N TYR A 254 6.71 3.06 -8.90
CA TYR A 254 6.30 3.05 -10.30
C TYR A 254 7.43 3.33 -11.27
N LYS A 255 8.23 4.37 -11.03
CA LYS A 255 9.32 4.74 -11.94
C LYS A 255 10.32 3.60 -12.11
N VAL A 256 10.65 2.92 -11.01
CA VAL A 256 11.55 1.76 -11.05
C VAL A 256 10.86 0.58 -11.74
N LYS A 257 9.59 0.28 -11.45
CA LYS A 257 8.85 -0.77 -12.18
C LYS A 257 8.88 -0.54 -13.70
N GLU A 258 8.66 0.69 -14.14
CA GLU A 258 8.67 1.05 -15.56
C GLU A 258 10.03 0.87 -16.23
N ILE A 259 11.13 1.03 -15.49
CA ILE A 259 12.49 0.94 -16.02
C ILE A 259 12.98 -0.51 -16.03
N VAL A 260 12.78 -1.24 -14.93
CA VAL A 260 13.43 -2.53 -14.70
C VAL A 260 12.49 -3.72 -14.89
N ASN A 261 11.19 -3.49 -15.04
CA ASN A 261 10.16 -4.54 -15.21
C ASN A 261 10.20 -5.62 -14.12
N ILE A 262 10.32 -5.20 -12.85
CA ILE A 262 10.38 -6.06 -11.67
C ILE A 262 9.08 -5.95 -10.87
N ASP A 263 8.73 -7.00 -10.13
CA ASP A 263 7.66 -6.98 -9.14
C ASP A 263 7.86 -5.85 -8.11
N LEU A 264 6.79 -5.10 -7.82
CA LEU A 264 6.80 -3.99 -6.87
C LEU A 264 7.18 -4.41 -5.45
N LYS A 265 6.89 -5.65 -5.06
CA LYS A 265 7.29 -6.20 -3.77
C LYS A 265 8.80 -6.25 -3.61
N VAL A 266 9.50 -6.61 -4.69
CA VAL A 266 10.97 -6.65 -4.72
C VAL A 266 11.52 -5.22 -4.66
N VAL A 267 10.95 -4.29 -5.45
CA VAL A 267 11.37 -2.88 -5.42
C VAL A 267 11.18 -2.29 -4.02
N LEU A 268 10.02 -2.50 -3.41
CA LEU A 268 9.72 -2.01 -2.06
C LEU A 268 10.66 -2.62 -1.01
N TYR A 269 10.93 -3.92 -1.11
CA TYR A 269 11.89 -4.60 -0.24
C TYR A 269 13.27 -3.94 -0.30
N GLU A 270 13.73 -3.60 -1.50
CA GLU A 270 15.02 -2.93 -1.67
C GLU A 270 15.01 -1.48 -1.19
N ILE A 271 13.89 -0.76 -1.31
CA ILE A 271 13.73 0.56 -0.69
C ILE A 271 13.82 0.41 0.85
N TYR A 272 13.18 -0.60 1.42
CA TYR A 272 13.22 -0.87 2.85
C TYR A 272 14.64 -1.18 3.32
N ASN A 273 15.40 -1.99 2.57
CA ASN A 273 16.82 -2.24 2.84
C ASN A 273 17.65 -0.95 2.84
N LEU A 274 17.40 -0.03 1.89
CA LEU A 274 18.08 1.27 1.84
C LEU A 274 17.71 2.17 3.02
N ILE A 275 16.50 2.04 3.57
CA ILE A 275 16.10 2.71 4.81
C ILE A 275 16.87 2.13 6.00
N ASP A 276 16.90 0.81 6.14
CA ASP A 276 17.62 0.12 7.21
C ASP A 276 19.14 0.38 7.18
N MET A 277 19.71 0.54 5.98
CA MET A 277 21.12 0.92 5.78
C MET A 277 21.42 2.39 6.12
N GLY A 278 20.39 3.20 6.40
CA GLY A 278 20.55 4.63 6.60
C GLY A 278 21.01 5.37 5.33
N VAL A 279 20.53 4.93 4.17
CA VAL A 279 20.76 5.60 2.88
C VAL A 279 19.59 6.52 2.57
N ILE A 280 18.37 6.04 2.83
CA ILE A 280 17.12 6.78 2.69
C ILE A 280 16.54 7.02 4.09
N PHE A 281 16.02 8.21 4.35
CA PHE A 281 15.42 8.53 5.64
C PHE A 281 14.07 9.24 5.50
N PRO A 282 13.09 8.91 6.34
CA PRO A 282 11.84 9.67 6.44
C PRO A 282 12.10 11.02 7.11
N LYS A 283 11.55 12.09 6.53
CA LYS A 283 11.43 13.40 7.19
C LYS A 283 10.05 13.50 7.84
N LYS A 284 10.05 13.79 9.14
CA LYS A 284 8.82 14.04 9.91
C LYS A 284 8.01 15.18 9.27
N LEU A 285 6.69 15.04 9.26
CA LEU A 285 5.77 15.98 8.63
C LEU A 285 5.85 17.38 9.25
N GLU A 286 6.13 17.46 10.54
CA GLU A 286 6.25 18.70 11.30
C GLU A 286 7.44 19.56 10.83
N HIS A 287 8.47 18.92 10.26
CA HIS A 287 9.67 19.58 9.76
C HIS A 287 9.53 20.03 8.30
N MET A 288 8.39 19.73 7.65
CA MET A 288 8.10 20.09 6.26
C MET A 288 7.30 21.40 6.13
N LYS A 289 6.99 22.06 7.26
CA LYS A 289 6.21 23.31 7.30
C LYS A 289 6.81 24.43 6.42
N ASP A 290 8.13 24.46 6.25
CA ASP A 290 8.82 25.48 5.44
C ASP A 290 8.64 25.29 3.92
N HIS A 291 8.04 24.19 3.46
CA HIS A 291 7.80 23.88 2.05
C HIS A 291 6.32 23.57 1.75
N MET A 292 5.41 24.11 2.57
CA MET A 292 3.96 23.81 2.60
C MET A 292 3.27 23.77 1.23
N GLU A 293 3.48 24.75 0.35
CA GLU A 293 2.75 24.80 -0.93
C GLU A 293 3.10 23.62 -1.86
N SER A 294 4.39 23.29 -1.99
CA SER A 294 4.85 22.15 -2.79
C SER A 294 4.43 20.81 -2.17
N PHE A 295 4.37 20.77 -0.83
CA PHE A 295 3.98 19.61 -0.06
C PHE A 295 2.49 19.31 -0.20
N HIS A 296 1.60 20.30 -0.08
CA HIS A 296 0.16 20.11 -0.20
C HIS A 296 -0.26 19.65 -1.60
N GLN A 297 0.25 20.31 -2.66
CA GLN A 297 -0.05 19.94 -4.05
C GLN A 297 0.41 18.51 -4.38
N GLU A 298 1.56 18.09 -3.87
CA GLU A 298 2.09 16.76 -4.14
C GLU A 298 1.49 15.70 -3.25
N ARG A 299 1.06 16.04 -2.02
CA ARG A 299 0.28 15.16 -1.18
C ARG A 299 -1.08 14.86 -1.82
N GLU A 300 -1.76 15.87 -2.37
CA GLU A 300 -3.01 15.70 -3.13
C GLU A 300 -2.79 14.85 -4.38
N LYS A 301 -1.75 15.11 -5.16
CA LYS A 301 -1.41 14.29 -6.33
C LYS A 301 -1.05 12.84 -5.96
N ASN A 302 -0.30 12.64 -4.87
CA ASN A 302 0.00 11.29 -4.35
C ASN A 302 -1.23 10.61 -3.75
N LEU A 303 -2.23 11.35 -3.27
CA LEU A 303 -3.51 10.77 -2.81
C LEU A 303 -4.30 10.21 -3.99
N VAL A 304 -4.34 10.93 -5.11
CA VAL A 304 -4.91 10.41 -6.38
C VAL A 304 -4.09 9.22 -6.90
N GLU A 305 -2.76 9.31 -6.90
CA GLU A 305 -1.91 8.18 -7.28
C GLU A 305 -2.06 6.99 -6.30
N LYS A 306 -2.40 7.24 -5.02
CA LYS A 306 -2.66 6.22 -3.99
C LYS A 306 -3.99 5.50 -4.20
N GLU A 307 -5.06 6.19 -4.60
CA GLU A 307 -6.33 5.58 -5.03
C GLU A 307 -6.10 4.69 -6.28
N THR A 308 -5.26 5.14 -7.22
CA THR A 308 -4.84 4.29 -8.35
C THR A 308 -3.92 3.14 -7.92
N LEU A 309 -3.16 3.28 -6.82
CA LEU A 309 -2.28 2.24 -6.27
C LEU A 309 -3.11 1.10 -5.68
N ILE A 310 -4.05 1.42 -4.79
CA ILE A 310 -4.88 0.43 -4.11
C ILE A 310 -5.72 -0.33 -5.14
N SER A 311 -6.31 0.38 -6.10
CA SER A 311 -7.11 -0.22 -7.18
C SER A 311 -6.29 -1.05 -8.19
N ARG A 312 -5.00 -0.72 -8.43
CA ARG A 312 -4.11 -1.49 -9.33
C ARG A 312 -3.35 -2.64 -8.65
N LEU A 313 -3.23 -2.64 -7.32
CA LEU A 313 -2.41 -3.60 -6.55
C LEU A 313 -3.21 -4.71 -5.87
N MET A 314 -4.54 -4.60 -5.83
CA MET A 314 -5.45 -5.61 -5.29
C MET A 314 -6.38 -6.17 -6.39
N PRO A 315 -5.85 -6.78 -7.47
CA PRO A 315 -6.72 -7.38 -8.49
C PRO A 315 -7.56 -8.55 -7.95
N GLU A 316 -7.09 -9.27 -6.91
CA GLU A 316 -7.77 -10.45 -6.35
C GLU A 316 -8.91 -10.13 -5.36
N ASP A 317 -8.99 -8.91 -4.83
CA ASP A 317 -10.04 -8.48 -3.87
C ASP A 317 -11.05 -7.49 -4.47
N LYS A 318 -10.94 -7.14 -5.76
CA LYS A 318 -11.72 -6.07 -6.42
C LYS A 318 -13.25 -6.22 -6.27
N PHE A 319 -13.73 -7.45 -6.09
CA PHE A 319 -15.14 -7.77 -5.95
C PHE A 319 -15.51 -8.47 -4.63
N LYS A 320 -14.60 -8.65 -3.67
CA LYS A 320 -14.89 -9.47 -2.47
C LYS A 320 -16.06 -8.95 -1.62
N GLY A 321 -16.15 -7.64 -1.43
CA GLY A 321 -17.29 -7.03 -0.76
C GLY A 321 -18.58 -7.02 -1.61
N LEU A 322 -18.45 -7.22 -2.92
CA LEU A 322 -19.58 -7.38 -3.84
C LEU A 322 -20.05 -8.84 -3.90
N GLU A 323 -19.12 -9.80 -3.79
CA GLU A 323 -19.37 -11.24 -3.72
C GLU A 323 -20.21 -11.63 -2.51
N GLU A 324 -19.92 -11.05 -1.35
CA GLU A 324 -20.71 -11.28 -0.14
C GLU A 324 -22.13 -10.74 -0.28
N LYS A 325 -22.30 -9.55 -0.89
CA LYS A 325 -23.62 -8.98 -1.18
C LYS A 325 -24.42 -9.81 -2.19
N ILE A 326 -23.77 -10.29 -3.24
CA ILE A 326 -24.44 -11.03 -4.32
C ILE A 326 -25.01 -12.37 -3.84
N LYS A 327 -24.40 -13.02 -2.82
CA LYS A 327 -24.85 -14.32 -2.31
C LYS A 327 -26.26 -14.30 -1.72
N GLU A 328 -26.71 -13.15 -1.22
CA GLU A 328 -27.98 -12.99 -0.53
C GLU A 328 -29.03 -12.23 -1.37
N MET A 329 -28.64 -11.74 -2.55
CA MET A 329 -29.50 -10.91 -3.40
C MET A 329 -30.38 -11.73 -4.34
N ASP A 330 -31.59 -11.22 -4.60
CA ASP A 330 -32.45 -11.72 -5.67
C ASP A 330 -32.12 -11.09 -7.04
N GLU A 331 -32.73 -11.62 -8.11
CA GLU A 331 -32.50 -11.13 -9.48
C GLU A 331 -32.89 -9.66 -9.67
N GLN A 332 -33.93 -9.17 -8.99
CA GLN A 332 -34.41 -7.80 -9.14
C GLN A 332 -33.48 -6.81 -8.43
N GLU A 333 -32.99 -7.17 -7.25
CA GLU A 333 -31.97 -6.44 -6.53
C GLU A 333 -30.66 -6.39 -7.31
N ALA A 334 -30.28 -7.50 -7.95
CA ALA A 334 -29.12 -7.57 -8.82
C ALA A 334 -29.22 -6.64 -10.02
N LEU A 335 -30.38 -6.58 -10.68
CA LEU A 335 -30.64 -5.64 -11.78
C LEU A 335 -30.53 -4.19 -11.32
N ASN A 336 -31.16 -3.83 -10.19
CA ASN A 336 -31.10 -2.48 -9.66
C ASN A 336 -29.67 -2.06 -9.29
N LEU A 337 -28.91 -2.96 -8.66
CA LEU A 337 -27.53 -2.69 -8.28
C LEU A 337 -26.63 -2.56 -9.52
N MET A 338 -26.80 -3.45 -10.51
CA MET A 338 -26.10 -3.37 -11.79
C MET A 338 -26.39 -2.04 -12.51
N ASP A 339 -27.66 -1.62 -12.59
CA ASP A 339 -28.06 -0.37 -13.22
C ASP A 339 -27.47 0.86 -12.49
N SER A 340 -27.37 0.79 -11.15
CA SER A 340 -26.71 1.83 -10.37
C SER A 340 -25.22 1.97 -10.73
N PHE A 341 -24.51 0.86 -10.95
CA PHE A 341 -23.12 0.87 -11.39
C PHE A 341 -22.99 1.35 -12.84
N ILE A 342 -23.91 0.97 -13.74
CA ILE A 342 -23.93 1.49 -15.12
C ILE A 342 -24.14 3.01 -15.10
N SER A 343 -25.08 3.51 -14.31
CA SER A 343 -25.35 4.95 -14.17
C SER A 343 -24.13 5.70 -13.62
N SER A 344 -23.51 5.17 -12.56
CA SER A 344 -22.26 5.72 -12.01
C SER A 344 -21.14 5.72 -13.04
N GLY A 345 -21.00 4.65 -13.83
CA GLY A 345 -20.02 4.57 -14.90
C GLY A 345 -20.21 5.64 -15.97
N LYS A 346 -21.47 5.89 -16.39
CA LYS A 346 -21.80 6.95 -17.34
C LYS A 346 -21.49 8.34 -16.82
N ILE A 347 -21.83 8.63 -15.56
CA ILE A 347 -21.53 9.92 -14.92
C ILE A 347 -20.01 10.15 -14.87
N ALA A 348 -19.24 9.13 -14.48
CA ALA A 348 -17.78 9.22 -14.46
C ALA A 348 -17.19 9.39 -15.86
N GLU A 349 -17.75 8.70 -16.86
CA GLU A 349 -17.36 8.83 -18.26
C GLU A 349 -17.62 10.23 -18.83
N GLU A 350 -18.79 10.82 -18.55
CA GLU A 350 -19.14 12.19 -18.92
C GLU A 350 -18.24 13.22 -18.23
N ALA A 351 -17.77 12.91 -17.01
CA ALA A 351 -16.80 13.70 -16.27
C ALA A 351 -15.34 13.46 -16.71
N PHE A 352 -15.09 12.64 -17.73
CA PHE A 352 -13.75 12.26 -18.21
C PHE A 352 -12.88 11.50 -17.18
N ILE A 353 -13.51 10.88 -16.18
CA ILE A 353 -12.85 10.08 -15.13
C ILE A 353 -12.90 8.60 -15.55
N TYR A 354 -12.10 8.24 -16.56
CA TYR A 354 -12.25 6.96 -17.25
C TYR A 354 -11.89 5.73 -16.43
N GLU A 355 -10.99 5.83 -15.45
CA GLU A 355 -10.66 4.70 -14.58
C GLU A 355 -11.84 4.34 -13.64
N ASP A 356 -12.55 5.34 -13.13
CA ASP A 356 -13.75 5.15 -12.32
C ASP A 356 -14.91 4.60 -13.16
N ALA A 357 -15.07 5.11 -14.38
CA ALA A 357 -16.03 4.58 -15.34
C ALA A 357 -15.77 3.09 -15.63
N LEU A 358 -14.51 2.73 -15.91
CA LEU A 358 -14.09 1.35 -16.15
C LEU A 358 -14.39 0.46 -14.94
N ASN A 359 -14.04 0.91 -13.73
CA ASN A 359 -14.27 0.16 -12.50
C ASN A 359 -15.77 -0.08 -12.24
N SER A 360 -16.60 0.94 -12.46
CA SER A 360 -18.05 0.84 -12.33
C SER A 360 -18.66 -0.12 -13.37
N TYR A 361 -18.23 -0.06 -14.63
CA TYR A 361 -18.68 -1.01 -15.65
C TYR A 361 -18.19 -2.44 -15.38
N GLU A 362 -16.99 -2.64 -14.86
CA GLU A 362 -16.50 -3.97 -14.47
C GLU A 362 -17.31 -4.58 -13.32
N LYS A 363 -17.72 -3.77 -12.33
CA LYS A 363 -18.65 -4.21 -11.26
C LYS A 363 -20.02 -4.59 -11.81
N ALA A 364 -20.56 -3.80 -12.73
CA ALA A 364 -21.81 -4.11 -13.41
C ALA A 364 -21.71 -5.42 -14.21
N LYS A 365 -20.62 -5.61 -14.96
CA LYS A 365 -20.36 -6.83 -15.72
C LYS A 365 -20.23 -8.05 -14.81
N TYR A 366 -19.57 -7.88 -13.66
CA TYR A 366 -19.43 -8.94 -12.68
C TYR A 366 -20.81 -9.44 -12.20
N ILE A 367 -21.71 -8.51 -11.85
CA ILE A 367 -23.10 -8.85 -11.46
C ILE A 367 -23.81 -9.56 -12.62
N ALA A 368 -23.77 -8.99 -13.82
CA ALA A 368 -24.41 -9.57 -15.01
C ALA A 368 -23.96 -11.02 -15.24
N LYS A 369 -22.67 -11.30 -15.08
CA LYS A 369 -22.10 -12.64 -15.23
C LYS A 369 -22.57 -13.62 -14.14
N GLN A 370 -22.63 -13.20 -12.88
CA GLN A 370 -23.05 -14.06 -11.78
C GLN A 370 -24.53 -14.48 -11.91
N PHE A 371 -25.39 -13.55 -12.32
CA PHE A 371 -26.82 -13.81 -12.53
C PHE A 371 -27.18 -14.25 -13.95
N LYS A 372 -26.19 -14.48 -14.82
CA LYS A 372 -26.35 -14.94 -16.22
C LYS A 372 -27.24 -14.01 -17.09
N PHE A 373 -27.11 -12.71 -16.89
CA PHE A 373 -27.76 -11.69 -17.71
C PHE A 373 -26.97 -11.47 -19.01
N GLU A 374 -27.04 -12.42 -19.95
CA GLU A 374 -26.19 -12.47 -21.15
C GLU A 374 -26.29 -11.22 -22.04
N GLU A 375 -27.49 -10.66 -22.22
CA GLU A 375 -27.68 -9.45 -23.01
C GLU A 375 -26.99 -8.23 -22.39
N GLN A 376 -27.13 -8.08 -21.07
CA GLN A 376 -26.53 -7.00 -20.30
C GLN A 376 -25.02 -7.17 -20.19
N GLU A 377 -24.53 -8.39 -19.99
CA GLU A 377 -23.09 -8.70 -20.02
C GLU A 377 -22.47 -8.26 -21.35
N GLY A 378 -23.13 -8.54 -22.48
CA GLY A 378 -22.72 -8.10 -23.81
C GLY A 378 -22.65 -6.58 -23.93
N LYS A 379 -23.72 -5.87 -23.54
CA LYS A 379 -23.78 -4.40 -23.56
C LYS A 379 -22.70 -3.76 -22.69
N ILE A 380 -22.52 -4.24 -21.46
CA ILE A 380 -21.53 -3.71 -20.53
C ILE A 380 -20.11 -4.02 -21.01
N SER A 381 -19.88 -5.21 -21.58
CA SER A 381 -18.58 -5.55 -22.19
C SER A 381 -18.21 -4.59 -23.32
N PHE A 382 -19.19 -4.16 -24.11
CA PHE A 382 -18.98 -3.14 -25.14
C PHE A 382 -18.61 -1.78 -24.53
N MET A 383 -19.31 -1.34 -23.47
CA MET A 383 -18.97 -0.10 -22.74
C MET A 383 -17.54 -0.13 -22.17
N ILE A 384 -17.13 -1.26 -21.57
CA ILE A 384 -15.77 -1.48 -21.07
C ILE A 384 -14.74 -1.30 -22.20
N LEU A 385 -14.99 -1.91 -23.37
CA LEU A 385 -14.10 -1.79 -24.53
C LEU A 385 -13.99 -0.34 -25.03
N GLU A 386 -15.11 0.39 -25.07
CA GLU A 386 -15.10 1.81 -25.46
C GLU A 386 -14.31 2.68 -24.48
N ILE A 387 -14.49 2.47 -23.18
CA ILE A 387 -13.70 3.17 -22.16
C ILE A 387 -12.22 2.84 -22.26
N GLN A 388 -11.86 1.57 -22.41
CA GLN A 388 -10.47 1.16 -22.58
C GLN A 388 -9.84 1.83 -23.80
N LYS A 389 -10.59 1.95 -24.90
CA LYS A 389 -10.15 2.70 -26.08
C LYS A 389 -9.88 4.17 -25.76
N LYS A 390 -10.80 4.84 -25.05
CA LYS A 390 -10.64 6.24 -24.62
C LYS A 390 -9.41 6.44 -23.73
N ILE A 391 -9.18 5.53 -22.78
CA ILE A 391 -7.99 5.53 -21.92
C ILE A 391 -6.72 5.41 -22.78
N MET A 392 -6.67 4.43 -23.68
CA MET A 392 -5.52 4.23 -24.55
C MET A 392 -5.28 5.40 -25.52
N ASP A 393 -6.33 6.07 -26.00
CA ASP A 393 -6.21 7.30 -26.81
C ASP A 393 -5.62 8.44 -25.98
N MET A 394 -6.12 8.67 -24.76
CA MET A 394 -5.62 9.70 -23.84
C MET A 394 -4.15 9.47 -23.45
N GLU A 395 -3.79 8.25 -23.05
CA GLU A 395 -2.40 7.89 -22.71
C GLU A 395 -1.45 8.07 -23.89
N LEU A 396 -1.91 7.68 -25.09
CA LEU A 396 -1.14 7.84 -26.31
C LEU A 396 -0.86 9.32 -26.61
N GLU A 397 -1.88 10.18 -26.51
CA GLU A 397 -1.71 11.62 -26.68
C GLU A 397 -0.75 12.21 -25.65
N HIS A 398 -0.89 11.81 -24.39
CA HIS A 398 -0.01 12.21 -23.31
C HIS A 398 1.46 11.86 -23.59
N TYR A 399 1.75 10.59 -23.93
CA TYR A 399 3.11 10.14 -24.21
C TYR A 399 3.71 10.79 -25.46
N LEU A 400 2.92 10.97 -26.52
CA LEU A 400 3.37 11.70 -27.70
C LEU A 400 3.66 13.17 -27.39
N GLY A 401 2.89 13.79 -26.50
CA GLY A 401 3.11 15.15 -26.01
C GLY A 401 4.41 15.28 -25.22
N LEU A 402 4.65 14.39 -24.25
CA LEU A 402 5.88 14.35 -23.47
C LEU A 402 7.12 14.05 -24.32
N ALA A 403 7.00 13.15 -25.30
CA ALA A 403 8.09 12.86 -26.22
C ALA A 403 8.48 14.12 -27.01
N LYS A 404 7.51 14.80 -27.63
CA LYS A 404 7.73 16.06 -28.37
C LYS A 404 8.31 17.17 -27.49
N LYS A 405 7.90 17.25 -26.22
CA LYS A 405 8.48 18.20 -25.26
C LYS A 405 9.96 17.88 -24.99
N GLY A 406 10.27 16.60 -24.77
CA GLY A 406 11.65 16.13 -24.64
C GLY A 406 12.53 16.47 -25.86
N GLU A 407 11.99 16.34 -27.08
CA GLU A 407 12.69 16.76 -28.31
C GLU A 407 13.05 18.25 -28.27
N LYS A 408 12.10 19.11 -27.88
CA LYS A 408 12.30 20.57 -27.81
C LYS A 408 13.32 20.97 -26.74
N ASP A 409 13.31 20.26 -25.63
CA ASP A 409 14.20 20.52 -24.48
C ASP A 409 15.59 19.89 -24.68
N ASN A 410 15.88 19.30 -25.85
CA ASN A 410 17.09 18.52 -26.15
C ASN A 410 17.35 17.34 -25.20
N ASN A 411 16.32 16.85 -24.49
CA ASN A 411 16.41 15.66 -23.66
C ASN A 411 16.02 14.42 -24.49
N TYR A 412 16.96 13.98 -25.32
CA TYR A 412 16.70 12.93 -26.31
C TYR A 412 16.43 11.55 -25.68
N ILE A 413 17.07 11.22 -24.56
CA ILE A 413 16.78 9.98 -23.79
C ILE A 413 15.34 9.99 -23.30
N TYR A 414 14.91 11.10 -22.69
CA TYR A 414 13.53 11.27 -22.23
C TYR A 414 12.55 11.14 -23.40
N SER A 415 12.82 11.83 -24.52
CA SER A 415 11.98 11.74 -25.72
C SER A 415 11.85 10.32 -26.27
N VAL A 416 12.96 9.59 -26.40
CA VAL A 416 12.97 8.21 -26.94
C VAL A 416 12.16 7.28 -26.04
N ASN A 417 12.28 7.41 -24.72
CA ASN A 417 11.53 6.58 -23.78
C ASN A 417 10.01 6.75 -23.93
N TYR A 418 9.52 7.99 -24.06
CA TYR A 418 8.09 8.22 -24.25
C TYR A 418 7.59 7.79 -25.63
N TYR A 419 8.40 7.90 -26.68
CA TYR A 419 8.05 7.33 -27.98
C TYR A 419 7.93 5.80 -27.94
N LYS A 420 8.82 5.11 -27.21
CA LYS A 420 8.71 3.66 -27.01
C LYS A 420 7.43 3.29 -26.25
N LYS A 421 7.03 4.07 -25.24
CA LYS A 421 5.75 3.89 -24.54
C LYS A 421 4.55 4.08 -25.49
N ALA A 422 4.59 5.09 -26.36
CA ALA A 422 3.56 5.31 -27.38
C ALA A 422 3.48 4.15 -28.40
N ILE A 423 4.62 3.59 -28.83
CA ILE A 423 4.66 2.41 -29.71
C ILE A 423 4.03 1.20 -29.02
N LYS A 424 4.29 0.99 -27.72
CA LYS A 424 3.66 -0.09 -26.96
C LYS A 424 2.14 0.00 -27.04
N ILE A 425 1.56 1.16 -26.78
CA ILE A 425 0.10 1.39 -26.89
C ILE A 425 -0.40 1.14 -28.31
N PHE A 426 0.35 1.57 -29.34
CA PHE A 426 -0.03 1.27 -30.73
C PHE A 426 -0.03 -0.23 -31.03
N ASN A 427 0.94 -0.99 -30.52
CA ASN A 427 0.97 -2.44 -30.65
C ASN A 427 -0.20 -3.10 -29.91
N ASP A 428 -0.55 -2.59 -28.73
CA ASP A 428 -1.71 -3.08 -27.99
C ASP A 428 -3.00 -2.81 -28.78
N LYS A 429 -3.12 -1.65 -29.46
CA LYS A 429 -4.26 -1.36 -30.36
C LYS A 429 -4.34 -2.29 -31.57
N LEU A 430 -3.20 -2.77 -32.10
CA LEU A 430 -3.20 -3.74 -33.21
C LEU A 430 -3.85 -5.08 -32.83
N MET A 431 -3.86 -5.41 -31.54
CA MET A 431 -4.50 -6.62 -31.02
C MET A 431 -6.01 -6.45 -30.80
N THR A 432 -6.55 -5.24 -31.00
CA THR A 432 -7.99 -4.95 -30.87
C THR A 432 -8.69 -4.92 -32.24
N VAL A 433 -9.89 -5.48 -32.32
CA VAL A 433 -10.61 -5.78 -33.59
C VAL A 433 -11.05 -4.53 -34.37
N GLN A 434 -10.96 -3.32 -33.79
CA GLN A 434 -11.64 -2.13 -34.29
C GLN A 434 -10.75 -1.04 -34.91
N VAL A 435 -9.49 -1.33 -35.23
CA VAL A 435 -8.58 -0.30 -35.80
C VAL A 435 -7.98 -0.76 -37.11
N ASP A 436 -7.84 0.17 -38.07
CA ASP A 436 -7.12 -0.06 -39.33
C ASP A 436 -5.65 -0.40 -39.02
N PRO A 437 -5.24 -1.68 -39.18
CA PRO A 437 -3.89 -2.11 -38.82
C PRO A 437 -2.81 -1.40 -39.64
N GLU A 438 -3.11 -1.07 -40.90
CA GLU A 438 -2.17 -0.41 -41.78
C GLU A 438 -1.94 1.05 -41.38
N GLN A 439 -2.98 1.73 -40.87
CA GLN A 439 -2.82 3.07 -40.33
C GLN A 439 -1.95 3.07 -39.06
N ILE A 440 -2.14 2.10 -38.15
CA ILE A 440 -1.32 1.99 -36.94
C ILE A 440 0.13 1.67 -37.30
N LYS A 441 0.39 0.68 -38.15
CA LYS A 441 1.75 0.33 -38.59
C LYS A 441 2.47 1.53 -39.20
N LYS A 442 1.78 2.34 -40.01
CA LYS A 442 2.34 3.59 -40.57
C LYS A 442 2.69 4.60 -39.48
N ARG A 443 1.91 4.70 -38.40
CA ARG A 443 2.21 5.58 -37.25
C ARG A 443 3.40 5.07 -36.46
N ILE A 444 3.47 3.77 -36.19
CA ILE A 444 4.63 3.12 -35.53
C ILE A 444 5.90 3.39 -36.33
N ALA A 445 5.91 3.11 -37.64
CA ALA A 445 7.07 3.34 -38.49
C ALA A 445 7.52 4.81 -38.54
N LYS A 446 6.60 5.76 -38.40
CA LYS A 446 6.95 7.19 -38.28
C LYS A 446 7.64 7.50 -36.95
N ILE A 447 7.22 6.86 -35.87
CA ILE A 447 7.82 7.04 -34.54
C ILE A 447 9.18 6.35 -34.47
N ASP A 448 9.33 5.14 -35.03
CA ASP A 448 10.62 4.44 -35.10
C ASP A 448 11.67 5.29 -35.85
N LYS A 449 11.31 5.85 -37.01
CA LYS A 449 12.17 6.78 -37.75
C LYS A 449 12.55 8.02 -36.93
N LYS A 450 11.68 8.49 -36.04
CA LYS A 450 12.01 9.59 -35.13
C LYS A 450 12.99 9.14 -34.05
N ILE A 451 12.77 7.97 -33.45
CA ILE A 451 13.67 7.38 -32.46
C ILE A 451 15.07 7.23 -33.06
N GLU A 452 15.20 6.64 -34.26
CA GLU A 452 16.49 6.48 -34.95
C GLU A 452 17.25 7.81 -35.09
N LYS A 453 16.56 8.87 -35.55
CA LYS A 453 17.14 10.21 -35.68
C LYS A 453 17.57 10.81 -34.34
N LEU A 454 16.80 10.58 -33.27
CA LEU A 454 17.14 11.08 -31.93
C LEU A 454 18.33 10.31 -31.35
N THR A 455 18.41 9.01 -31.56
CA THR A 455 19.55 8.18 -31.14
C THR A 455 20.83 8.63 -31.84
N GLN A 456 20.80 8.89 -33.16
CA GLN A 456 21.96 9.43 -33.89
C GLN A 456 22.43 10.80 -33.38
N LYS A 457 21.50 11.65 -32.91
CA LYS A 457 21.85 12.93 -32.28
C LYS A 457 22.49 12.77 -30.90
N MET A 458 22.16 11.69 -30.18
CA MET A 458 22.79 11.37 -28.91
C MET A 458 24.21 10.84 -29.09
N GLU A 459 24.51 10.18 -30.20
CA GLU A 459 25.85 9.65 -30.51
C GLU A 459 26.82 10.72 -31.01
N THR A 460 26.30 11.86 -31.47
CA THR A 460 27.10 12.99 -31.97
C THR A 460 27.30 14.12 -30.95
N GLN A 461 26.72 13.99 -29.74
CA GLN A 461 26.95 14.85 -28.57
C GLN A 461 27.88 14.15 -27.58
#